data_AF-X1GI78-F1
#
_entry.id   AF-X1GI78-F1
#
_cell.length_a   1.000
_cell.length_b   1.000
_cell.length_c   1.000
_cell.angle_alpha   90.00
_cell.angle_beta   90.00
_cell.angle_gamma   90.00
#
_symmetry.space_group_name_H-M   'P 1'
#
loop_
_entity.id
_entity.type
_entity.pdbx_description
1 polymer ?
#
loop_
_entity_poly.entity_id
_entity_poly.type
_entity_poly.pdbx_seq_one_letter_code
_entity_poly.pdbx_strand_id
1 'polypeptide(L)'
;MERQIIKSVIYSNLDEEVGPNTKAYMPEDFPQVQLMHISVKTFAVLTGEKGFIPDKLVILPFPSLNLKGLVKYIQWEPPNKVK
;
A
#
# COMPACT_ATOMS: atom_id res chain seq x y z
N MET A 1 12.00 23.91 14.25
CA MET A 1 12.38 22.55 13.82
C MET A 1 11.13 21.90 13.25
N GLU A 2 11.04 21.76 11.92
CA GLU A 2 9.88 21.11 11.30
C GLU A 2 9.90 19.63 11.66
N ARG A 3 8.84 19.16 12.32
CA ARG A 3 8.67 17.72 12.59
C ARG A 3 8.24 17.06 11.28
N GLN A 4 9.11 16.28 10.68
CA GLN A 4 8.76 15.44 9.55
C GLN A 4 7.91 14.25 10.06
N ILE A 5 6.59 14.41 10.02
CA ILE A 5 5.62 13.39 10.47
C ILE A 5 5.48 12.27 9.44
N ILE A 6 5.63 12.59 8.15
CA ILE A 6 5.51 11.64 7.04
C ILE A 6 6.90 11.14 6.64
N LYS A 7 7.13 9.85 6.86
CA LYS A 7 8.40 9.17 6.56
C LYS A 7 8.54 8.79 5.10
N SER A 8 7.48 8.21 4.52
CA SER A 8 7.39 7.91 3.10
C SER A 8 5.93 7.80 2.66
N VAL A 9 5.68 8.11 1.40
CA VAL A 9 4.47 7.79 0.66
C VAL A 9 4.85 6.65 -0.28
N ILE A 10 4.11 5.55 -0.23
CA ILE A 10 4.39 4.35 -1.02
C ILE A 10 3.17 4.06 -1.89
N TYR A 11 3.39 3.92 -3.19
CA TYR A 11 2.39 3.48 -4.14
C TYR A 11 2.79 2.09 -4.67
N SER A 12 1.95 1.10 -4.38
CA SER A 12 2.13 -0.27 -4.83
C SER A 12 0.91 -0.74 -5.61
N ASN A 13 1.12 -1.45 -6.70
CA ASN A 13 0.07 -2.16 -7.41
C ASN A 13 0.11 -3.65 -7.03
N LEU A 14 -1.05 -4.30 -7.10
CA LEU A 14 -1.13 -5.75 -7.05
C LEU A 14 -1.31 -6.23 -8.49
N ASP A 15 -0.30 -6.91 -9.02
CA ASP A 15 -0.38 -7.61 -10.29
C ASP A 15 -0.86 -9.05 -10.02
N GLU A 16 -1.82 -9.56 -10.79
CA GLU A 16 -2.38 -10.90 -10.55
C GLU A 16 -1.39 -12.02 -10.91
N GLU A 17 -0.45 -11.79 -11.82
CA GLU A 17 0.56 -12.78 -12.23
C GLU A 17 1.83 -12.68 -11.37
N VAL A 18 2.24 -11.46 -11.01
CA VAL A 18 3.53 -11.19 -10.36
C VAL A 18 3.40 -10.92 -8.85
N GLY A 19 2.20 -10.53 -8.38
CA GLY A 19 1.95 -10.15 -6.99
C GLY A 19 2.22 -8.66 -6.69
N PRO A 20 2.38 -8.30 -5.40
CA PRO A 20 2.60 -6.91 -4.99
C PRO A 20 3.87 -6.30 -5.57
N ASN A 21 3.76 -5.15 -6.23
CA ASN A 21 4.87 -4.45 -6.84
C ASN A 21 4.83 -2.95 -6.47
N THR A 22 5.91 -2.45 -5.86
CA THR A 22 6.01 -1.03 -5.50
C THR A 22 6.44 -0.21 -6.72
N LYS A 23 5.62 0.76 -7.12
CA LYS A 23 5.84 1.60 -8.30
C LYS A 23 6.49 2.94 -7.99
N ALA A 24 6.19 3.52 -6.83
CA ALA A 24 6.78 4.79 -6.42
C ALA A 24 6.89 4.89 -4.90
N TYR A 25 7.95 5.53 -4.41
CA TYR A 25 8.09 5.89 -3.00
C TYR A 25 8.90 7.19 -2.83
N MET A 26 8.54 8.04 -1.86
CA MET A 26 9.23 9.30 -1.52
C MET A 26 8.91 9.70 -0.07
N PRO A 27 9.80 10.31 0.75
CA PRO A 27 11.19 10.69 0.48
C PRO A 27 12.29 9.75 1.04
N GLU A 28 11.99 8.84 1.98
CA GLU A 28 13.01 7.92 2.55
C GLU A 28 13.21 6.67 1.66
N ASP A 29 14.48 6.32 1.43
CA ASP A 29 14.92 5.05 0.81
C ASP A 29 14.73 3.88 1.78
N PHE A 30 13.49 3.42 1.89
CA PHE A 30 13.24 2.10 2.47
C PHE A 30 13.94 1.03 1.62
N PRO A 31 14.69 0.09 2.24
CA PRO A 31 15.23 -1.06 1.52
C PRO A 31 14.11 -1.79 0.76
N GLN A 32 14.42 -2.31 -0.43
CA GLN A 32 13.43 -2.97 -1.29
C GLN A 32 12.67 -4.10 -0.58
N VAL A 33 13.33 -4.84 0.31
CA VAL A 33 12.71 -5.87 1.16
C VAL A 33 11.64 -5.28 2.08
N GLN A 34 11.87 -4.10 2.66
CA GLN A 34 10.90 -3.43 3.53
C GLN A 34 9.71 -2.92 2.71
N LEU A 35 9.93 -2.34 1.53
CA LEU A 35 8.86 -1.93 0.62
C LEU A 35 7.97 -3.12 0.22
N MET A 36 8.59 -4.27 -0.06
CA MET A 36 7.89 -5.51 -0.36
C MET A 36 7.05 -5.99 0.83
N HIS A 37 7.63 -6.04 2.04
CA HIS A 37 6.90 -6.42 3.25
C HIS A 37 5.73 -5.49 3.56
N ILE A 38 5.92 -4.17 3.39
CA ILE A 38 4.85 -3.18 3.57
C ILE A 38 3.71 -3.46 2.59
N SER A 39 4.05 -3.71 1.32
CA SER A 39 3.07 -3.97 0.26
C SER A 39 2.30 -5.26 0.51
N VAL A 40 2.97 -6.37 0.80
CA VAL A 40 2.35 -7.68 1.09
C VAL A 40 1.39 -7.57 2.27
N LYS A 41 1.83 -6.95 3.38
CA LYS A 41 0.97 -6.77 4.56
C LYS A 41 -0.25 -5.92 4.24
N THR A 42 -0.05 -4.84 3.49
CA THR A 42 -1.13 -3.92 3.08
C THR A 42 -2.19 -4.67 2.28
N PHE A 43 -1.79 -5.41 1.25
CA PHE A 43 -2.73 -6.17 0.44
C PHE A 43 -3.41 -7.28 1.24
N ALA A 44 -2.66 -8.07 2.01
CA ALA A 44 -3.22 -9.16 2.81
C ALA A 44 -4.31 -8.69 3.79
N VAL A 45 -4.12 -7.51 4.41
CA VAL A 45 -5.13 -6.96 5.32
C VAL A 45 -6.34 -6.44 4.57
N LEU A 46 -6.14 -5.77 3.44
CA LEU A 46 -7.23 -5.17 2.66
C LEU A 46 -8.05 -6.20 1.87
N THR A 47 -7.45 -7.34 1.50
CA THR A 47 -8.15 -8.44 0.80
C THR A 47 -8.66 -9.51 1.77
N GLY A 48 -8.17 -9.54 3.01
CA GLY A 48 -8.50 -10.54 4.03
C GLY A 48 -9.95 -10.52 4.51
N GLU A 49 -10.68 -9.41 4.34
CA GLU A 49 -12.09 -9.30 4.73
C GLU A 49 -13.06 -9.87 3.67
N LYS A 50 -12.85 -11.12 3.23
CA LYS A 50 -13.75 -11.82 2.28
C LYS A 50 -14.12 -10.99 1.03
N GLY A 51 -13.17 -10.21 0.52
CA GLY A 51 -13.39 -9.33 -0.65
C GLY A 51 -14.01 -7.96 -0.33
N PHE A 52 -14.25 -7.63 0.95
CA PHE A 52 -14.65 -6.28 1.35
C PHE A 52 -13.42 -5.38 1.42
N ILE A 53 -13.16 -4.69 0.32
CA ILE A 53 -12.06 -3.75 0.26
C ILE A 53 -12.54 -2.40 0.80
N PRO A 54 -11.90 -1.84 1.86
CA PRO A 54 -12.32 -0.56 2.42
C PRO A 54 -12.27 0.57 1.38
N ASP A 55 -13.40 1.26 1.21
CA ASP A 55 -13.51 2.51 0.46
C ASP A 55 -12.87 3.70 1.20
N LYS A 56 -12.72 3.54 2.52
CA LYS A 56 -12.17 4.53 3.45
C LYS A 56 -10.68 4.30 3.71
N LEU A 57 -10.03 5.37 4.14
CA LEU A 57 -8.65 5.33 4.59
C LEU A 57 -8.55 4.52 5.90
N VAL A 58 -7.59 3.60 5.96
CA VAL A 58 -7.33 2.75 7.14
C VAL A 58 -5.97 3.04 7.75
N ILE A 59 -5.83 2.83 9.06
CA ILE A 59 -4.56 2.97 9.77
C ILE A 59 -4.02 1.57 10.03
N LEU A 60 -2.86 1.26 9.44
CA LEU A 60 -2.22 -0.05 9.59
C LEU A 60 -0.91 0.07 10.39
N PRO A 61 -0.70 -0.71 11.47
CA PRO A 61 0.56 -0.68 12.21
C PRO A 61 1.67 -1.44 11.47
N PHE A 62 2.91 -0.95 11.53
CA PHE A 62 4.13 -1.65 11.07
C PHE A 62 5.13 -1.73 12.24
N PRO A 63 4.93 -2.67 13.19
CA PRO A 63 5.73 -2.71 14.42
C PRO A 63 7.22 -2.90 14.19
N SER A 64 7.62 -3.70 13.20
CA SER A 64 9.01 -3.93 12.82
C SER A 64 9.74 -2.68 12.33
N LEU A 65 9.00 -1.66 11.91
CA LEU A 65 9.52 -0.37 11.47
C LEU A 65 9.30 0.73 12.52
N ASN A 66 8.61 0.42 13.62
CA ASN A 66 8.11 1.41 14.59
C ASN A 66 7.28 2.54 13.93
N LEU A 67 6.47 2.18 12.92
CA LEU A 67 5.66 3.12 12.13
C LEU A 67 4.19 2.68 12.06
N LYS A 68 3.34 3.61 11.60
CA LYS A 68 1.96 3.34 11.17
C LYS A 68 1.79 3.90 9.77
N GLY A 69 1.05 3.19 8.92
CA GLY A 69 0.68 3.66 7.58
C GLY A 69 -0.76 4.13 7.54
N LEU A 70 -0.99 5.26 6.85
CA LEU A 70 -2.30 5.65 6.37
C LEU A 70 -2.46 5.04 4.98
N VAL A 71 -3.39 4.10 4.84
CA VAL A 71 -3.49 3.24 3.67
C VAL A 71 -4.85 3.42 3.02
N LYS A 72 -4.86 3.58 1.70
CA LYS A 72 -6.08 3.62 0.90
C LYS A 72 -5.94 2.64 -0.26
N TYR A 73 -6.94 1.79 -0.44
CA TYR A 73 -7.05 0.97 -1.63
C TYR A 73 -7.76 1.75 -2.74
N ILE A 74 -7.31 1.57 -3.97
CA ILE A 74 -7.96 2.13 -5.14
C ILE A 74 -8.11 0.98 -6.14
N GLN A 75 -9.35 0.53 -6.34
CA GLN A 75 -9.65 -0.40 -7.42
C GLN A 75 -9.67 0.37 -8.74
N TRP A 76 -8.89 -0.07 -9.71
CA TRP A 76 -8.95 0.45 -11.06
C TRP A 76 -9.74 -0.51 -11.92
N GLU A 77 -11.01 -0.19 -12.20
CA GLU A 77 -11.73 -0.85 -13.29
C GLU A 77 -11.26 -0.23 -14.62
N PRO A 78 -10.81 -1.01 -15.60
CA PRO A 78 -10.56 -0.46 -16.92
C PRO A 78 -11.86 0.17 -17.43
N PRO A 79 -11.80 1.33 -18.13
CA PRO A 79 -13.00 1.90 -18.73
C PRO A 79 -13.64 0.82 -19.60
N ASN A 80 -14.92 0.50 -19.33
CA ASN A 80 -15.69 -0.49 -20.05
C ASN A 80 -15.32 -0.42 -21.53
N LYS A 81 -14.83 -1.53 -22.09
CA LYS A 81 -14.74 -1.66 -23.54
C LYS A 81 -16.16 -1.53 -24.05
N VAL A 82 -16.54 -0.34 -24.51
CA VAL A 82 -17.75 -0.12 -25.29
C VAL A 82 -17.54 -0.89 -26.59
N LYS A 83 -18.06 -2.11 -26.64
CA LYS A 83 -18.81 -2.70 -27.75
C LYS A 83 -19.23 -4.13 -27.41
#